data_AF-A0A2G5HQS3-F1
#
_entry.id   AF-A0A2G5HQS3-F1
#
_cell.length_a   1.000
_cell.length_b   1.000
_cell.length_c   1.000
_cell.angle_alpha   90.00
_cell.angle_beta   90.00
_cell.angle_gamma   90.00
#
_symmetry.space_group_name_H-M   'P 1'
#
loop_
_entity.id
_entity.type
_entity.pdbx_description
1 polymer ?
#
loop_
_entity_poly.entity_id
_entity_poly.type
_entity_poly.pdbx_seq_one_letter_code
_entity_poly.pdbx_strand_id
1 'polypeptide(L)'
;MSGSEVIVPVWGASDGVHVLPTNQSLHRDDNHYRHHLAMLWFKHAGGTREDTTFKLNQLPIGYSGWERTRQYPDGRRHVDRYLYGHPSGKRFDSLPKALTHFQHWLEFGHSNGCPCVLCGGRTFTAAPEVEQENNAAVMNIDFSKLDKTTPYSILGLGLNATSDQINQAYTNRFLFVDIESDDPTSYGHRSLIALSRAKEILEDERPIGRQLLNRCIRCAKEGQGKDEPWEFLGLARDASEEQIETAYQACMANWSEYEKLAPMVLHCIEAAREAMLRALS
;
A
#
# COMPACT_ATOMS: atom_id res chain seq x y z
N MET A 1 37.50 6.72 16.49
CA MET A 1 37.39 5.28 16.19
C MET A 1 36.72 5.16 14.82
N SER A 2 37.36 4.54 13.85
CA SER A 2 36.78 4.38 12.50
C SER A 2 35.79 3.24 12.56
N GLY A 3 34.48 3.53 12.51
CA GLY A 3 33.46 2.49 12.35
C GLY A 3 33.70 1.74 11.04
N SER A 4 33.40 0.43 11.02
CA SER A 4 33.45 -0.35 9.79
C SER A 4 32.30 0.09 8.88
N GLU A 5 32.62 0.61 7.70
CA GLU A 5 31.62 0.87 6.64
C GLU A 5 31.41 -0.42 5.85
N VAL A 6 30.18 -0.92 5.83
CA VAL A 6 29.79 -2.09 5.04
C VAL A 6 29.09 -1.60 3.77
N ILE A 7 29.69 -1.94 2.63
CA ILE A 7 29.09 -1.68 1.32
C ILE A 7 28.09 -2.80 1.01
N VAL A 8 26.82 -2.42 0.85
CA VAL A 8 25.73 -3.33 0.53
C VAL A 8 25.43 -3.23 -0.97
N PRO A 9 25.36 -4.35 -1.71
CA PRO A 9 24.92 -4.31 -3.10
C PRO A 9 23.46 -3.88 -3.17
N VAL A 10 23.15 -2.92 -4.04
CA VAL A 10 21.75 -2.59 -4.35
C VAL A 10 21.07 -3.80 -4.98
N TRP A 11 19.80 -4.01 -4.68
CA TRP A 11 18.99 -5.06 -5.29
C TRP A 11 18.86 -4.83 -6.81
N GLY A 12 18.75 -5.92 -7.58
CA GLY A 12 18.88 -5.88 -9.04
C GLY A 12 17.70 -5.26 -9.80
N ALA A 13 16.49 -5.28 -9.23
CA ALA A 13 15.27 -4.80 -9.88
C ALA A 13 14.85 -3.41 -9.37
N SER A 14 14.60 -2.45 -10.25
CA SER A 14 14.10 -1.11 -9.88
C SER A 14 13.13 -0.58 -10.94
N ASP A 15 12.17 0.25 -10.52
CA ASP A 15 11.27 0.99 -11.42
C ASP A 15 11.84 2.33 -11.89
N GLY A 16 13.10 2.63 -11.62
CA GLY A 16 13.66 3.92 -11.98
C GLY A 16 13.66 4.15 -13.50
N VAL A 17 13.20 5.33 -13.93
CA VAL A 17 13.08 5.72 -15.34
C VAL A 17 14.09 6.78 -15.79
N HIS A 18 15.20 6.94 -15.05
CA HIS A 18 16.31 7.83 -15.41
C HIS A 18 15.92 9.30 -15.62
N VAL A 19 14.90 9.78 -14.90
CA VAL A 19 14.48 11.19 -14.97
C VAL A 19 15.60 12.07 -14.40
N LEU A 20 15.99 13.10 -15.15
CA LEU A 20 16.99 14.09 -14.74
C LEU A 20 16.32 15.41 -14.33
N PRO A 21 16.95 16.19 -13.44
CA PRO A 21 16.49 17.55 -13.18
C PRO A 21 16.61 18.42 -14.43
N THR A 22 15.60 19.26 -14.64
CA THR A 22 15.64 20.32 -15.67
C THR A 22 16.38 21.58 -15.19
N ASN A 23 16.58 21.72 -13.87
CA ASN A 23 17.20 22.89 -13.28
C ASN A 23 18.72 22.72 -13.16
N GLN A 24 19.47 23.60 -13.81
CA GLN A 24 20.94 23.61 -13.80
C GLN A 24 21.56 23.98 -12.45
N SER A 25 20.78 24.54 -11.50
CA SER A 25 21.28 24.90 -10.16
C SER A 25 21.36 23.72 -9.18
N LEU A 26 21.07 22.49 -9.64
CA LEU A 26 21.13 21.28 -8.82
C LEU A 26 22.46 20.58 -9.04
N HIS A 27 23.09 20.14 -7.95
CA HIS A 27 24.31 19.35 -7.97
C HIS A 27 23.97 17.91 -7.60
N ARG A 28 24.55 16.95 -8.32
CA ARG A 28 24.32 15.53 -8.04
C ARG A 28 25.07 15.13 -6.78
N ASP A 29 24.35 14.56 -5.81
CA ASP A 29 24.92 13.88 -4.65
C ASP A 29 24.05 12.68 -4.27
N ASP A 30 24.55 11.50 -4.62
CA ASP A 30 23.90 10.23 -4.32
C ASP A 30 24.23 9.74 -2.90
N ASN A 31 25.28 10.26 -2.25
CA ASN A 31 25.78 9.71 -0.99
C ASN A 31 24.74 9.79 0.12
N HIS A 32 24.04 10.91 0.23
CA HIS A 32 22.99 11.08 1.25
C HIS A 32 21.97 9.94 1.18
N TYR A 33 21.43 9.66 0.00
CA TYR A 33 20.42 8.63 -0.19
C TYR A 33 20.98 7.20 -0.05
N ARG A 34 22.22 6.95 -0.47
CA ARG A 34 22.86 5.62 -0.37
C ARG A 34 23.03 5.13 1.06
N HIS A 35 23.34 6.01 2.02
CA HIS A 35 23.45 5.61 3.43
C HIS A 35 22.09 5.27 4.03
N HIS A 36 21.11 6.16 3.82
CA HIS A 36 19.79 5.98 4.40
C HIS A 36 19.02 4.80 3.80
N LEU A 37 19.16 4.54 2.50
CA LEU A 37 18.58 3.36 1.88
C LEU A 37 19.25 2.07 2.33
N ALA A 38 20.56 2.09 2.59
CA ALA A 38 21.26 0.92 3.11
C ALA A 38 20.76 0.54 4.51
N MET A 39 20.56 1.54 5.38
CA MET A 39 19.97 1.31 6.70
C MET A 39 18.56 0.71 6.60
N LEU A 40 17.74 1.21 5.67
CA LEU A 40 16.40 0.71 5.44
C LEU A 40 16.40 -0.74 4.93
N TRP A 41 17.25 -1.05 3.96
CA TRP A 41 17.45 -2.40 3.45
C TRP A 41 17.90 -3.37 4.55
N PHE A 42 18.89 -2.97 5.36
CA PHE A 42 19.40 -3.81 6.43
C PHE A 42 18.33 -4.09 7.51
N LYS A 43 17.55 -3.07 7.88
CA LYS A 43 16.39 -3.23 8.77
C LYS A 43 15.35 -4.19 8.19
N HIS A 44 15.06 -4.09 6.89
CA HIS A 44 14.11 -4.97 6.21
C HIS A 44 14.61 -6.42 6.16
N ALA A 45 15.91 -6.64 5.97
CA ALA A 45 16.54 -7.95 5.99
C ALA A 45 16.69 -8.57 7.41
N GLY A 46 16.11 -7.95 8.44
CA GLY A 46 16.15 -8.45 9.83
C GLY A 46 17.47 -8.22 10.57
N GLY A 47 18.38 -7.43 10.02
CA GLY A 47 19.67 -7.15 10.65
C GLY A 47 19.60 -5.96 11.62
N THR A 48 20.14 -6.13 12.82
CA THR A 48 20.51 -5.02 13.72
C THR A 48 21.94 -5.19 14.21
N ARG A 49 22.78 -4.18 14.00
CA ARG A 49 24.13 -4.06 14.58
C ARG A 49 24.34 -2.61 14.99
N GLU A 50 24.61 -2.38 16.27
CA GLU A 50 24.65 -1.04 16.85
C GLU A 50 25.91 -0.23 16.49
N ASP A 51 26.93 -0.87 15.89
CA ASP A 51 28.24 -0.24 15.61
C ASP A 51 28.68 -0.28 14.13
N THR A 52 27.76 -0.45 13.18
CA THR A 52 28.10 -0.57 11.75
C THR A 52 27.37 0.47 10.90
N THR A 53 28.13 1.24 10.12
CA THR A 53 27.57 2.14 9.12
C THR A 53 27.39 1.39 7.81
N PHE A 54 26.19 1.45 7.24
CA PHE A 54 25.87 0.80 5.97
C PHE A 54 25.75 1.83 4.86
N LYS A 55 26.23 1.46 3.66
CA LYS A 55 26.12 2.28 2.45
C LYS A 55 25.85 1.40 1.24
N LEU A 56 24.87 1.76 0.43
CA LEU A 56 24.65 1.05 -0.82
C LEU A 56 25.82 1.30 -1.77
N ASN A 57 26.23 0.31 -2.57
CA ASN A 57 27.24 0.49 -3.62
C ASN A 57 26.82 1.54 -4.67
N GLN A 58 25.51 1.64 -4.94
CA GLN A 58 24.89 2.64 -5.81
C GLN A 58 23.41 2.85 -5.42
N LEU A 59 22.75 3.86 -5.98
CA LEU A 59 21.29 3.98 -5.88
C LEU A 59 20.59 2.94 -6.76
N PRO A 60 19.31 2.61 -6.49
CA PRO A 60 18.52 1.77 -7.39
C PRO A 60 18.58 2.29 -8.83
N ILE A 61 18.67 1.37 -9.79
CA ILE A 61 18.83 1.70 -11.21
C ILE A 61 17.74 2.68 -11.63
N GLY A 62 18.13 3.76 -12.32
CA GLY A 62 17.21 4.80 -12.77
C GLY A 62 16.90 5.90 -11.76
N TYR A 63 17.40 5.82 -10.52
CA TYR A 63 17.31 6.90 -9.53
C TYR A 63 18.61 7.71 -9.40
N SER A 64 18.48 8.99 -9.07
CA SER A 64 19.61 9.89 -8.82
C SER A 64 19.28 10.93 -7.74
N GLY A 65 20.25 11.19 -6.86
CA GLY A 65 20.17 12.17 -5.77
C GLY A 65 20.74 13.52 -6.19
N TRP A 66 20.05 14.59 -5.83
CA TRP A 66 20.42 15.95 -6.18
C TRP A 66 20.21 16.89 -5.01
N GLU A 67 21.06 17.90 -4.89
CA GLU A 67 20.93 18.90 -3.86
C GLU A 67 21.10 20.32 -4.39
N ARG A 68 20.49 21.26 -3.66
CA ARG A 68 20.63 22.69 -3.87
C ARG A 68 20.91 23.36 -2.54
N THR A 69 22.03 24.06 -2.47
CA THR A 69 22.30 24.95 -1.35
C THR A 69 21.58 26.28 -1.55
N ARG A 70 20.76 26.68 -0.58
CA ARG A 70 20.22 28.03 -0.42
C ARG A 70 21.06 28.79 0.60
N GLN A 71 21.46 30.00 0.23
CA GLN A 71 22.04 30.97 1.16
C GLN A 71 20.99 32.06 1.41
N TYR A 72 20.72 32.35 2.68
CA TYR A 72 19.81 33.42 3.09
C TYR A 72 20.59 34.69 3.42
N PRO A 73 19.99 35.89 3.32
CA PRO A 73 20.66 37.16 3.61
C PRO A 73 21.23 37.27 5.04
N ASP A 74 20.71 36.48 5.97
CA ASP A 74 21.17 36.41 7.37
C ASP A 74 22.34 35.42 7.59
N GLY A 75 22.91 34.88 6.51
CA GLY A 75 24.02 33.93 6.55
C GLY A 75 23.60 32.49 6.83
N ARG A 76 22.30 32.19 7.04
CA ARG A 76 21.85 30.80 7.17
C ARG A 76 22.02 30.05 5.85
N ARG A 77 22.48 28.80 5.95
CA ARG A 77 22.62 27.87 4.82
C ARG A 77 21.61 26.73 4.98
N HIS A 78 20.80 26.49 3.96
CA HIS A 78 19.91 25.34 3.89
C HIS A 78 20.25 24.49 2.67
N VAL A 79 20.19 23.17 2.79
CA VAL A 79 20.43 22.25 1.67
C VAL A 79 19.13 21.52 1.38
N ASP A 80 18.49 21.87 0.28
CA ASP A 80 17.37 21.09 -0.24
C ASP A 80 17.93 19.82 -0.89
N ARG A 81 17.31 18.67 -0.63
CA ARG A 81 17.67 17.40 -1.25
C ARG A 81 16.49 16.81 -2.00
N TYR A 82 16.75 16.32 -3.18
CA TYR A 82 15.77 15.77 -4.09
C TYR A 82 16.22 14.42 -4.62
N LEU A 83 15.26 13.50 -4.75
CA LEU A 83 15.50 12.22 -5.41
C LEU A 83 14.66 12.15 -6.69
N TYR A 84 15.34 11.95 -7.81
CA TYR A 84 14.75 11.80 -9.13
C TYR A 84 14.79 10.33 -9.57
N GLY A 85 13.94 9.98 -10.53
CA GLY A 85 13.89 8.64 -11.13
C GLY A 85 12.55 7.93 -11.05
N HIS A 86 11.58 8.45 -10.30
CA HIS A 86 10.27 7.81 -10.13
C HIS A 86 9.48 7.73 -11.46
N PRO A 87 8.76 6.63 -11.76
CA PRO A 87 7.98 6.44 -13.00
C PRO A 87 7.02 7.57 -13.36
N SER A 88 6.48 8.27 -12.36
CA SER A 88 5.58 9.42 -12.59
C SER A 88 6.27 10.66 -13.17
N GLY A 89 7.59 10.64 -13.33
CA GLY A 89 8.39 11.79 -13.78
C GLY A 89 8.60 12.87 -12.71
N LYS A 90 7.99 12.72 -11.54
CA LYS A 90 8.13 13.64 -10.41
C LYS A 90 9.30 13.25 -9.51
N ARG A 91 9.78 14.21 -8.71
CA ARG A 91 10.85 14.00 -7.72
C ARG A 91 10.29 13.88 -6.31
N PHE A 92 10.97 13.14 -5.46
CA PHE A 92 10.78 13.23 -4.01
C PHE A 92 11.58 14.41 -3.47
N ASP A 93 10.98 15.18 -2.57
CA ASP A 93 11.57 16.34 -1.88
C ASP A 93 12.05 16.03 -0.46
N SER A 94 11.84 14.79 0.00
CA SER A 94 12.37 14.31 1.26
C SER A 94 12.64 12.82 1.20
N LEU A 95 13.64 12.40 1.98
CA LEU A 95 14.00 11.00 2.11
C LEU A 95 12.85 10.14 2.65
N PRO A 96 12.12 10.50 3.75
CA PRO A 96 11.02 9.66 4.25
C PRO A 96 9.97 9.35 3.18
N LYS A 97 9.61 10.33 2.35
CA LYS A 97 8.64 10.12 1.24
C LYS A 97 9.17 9.12 0.20
N ALA A 98 10.46 9.18 -0.11
CA ALA A 98 11.10 8.24 -1.02
C ALA A 98 11.22 6.84 -0.41
N LEU A 99 11.53 6.74 0.89
CA LEU A 99 11.69 5.47 1.58
C LEU A 99 10.41 4.63 1.54
N THR A 100 9.24 5.24 1.68
CA THR A 100 7.95 4.54 1.55
C THR A 100 7.80 3.84 0.20
N HIS A 101 8.28 4.48 -0.88
CA HIS A 101 8.27 3.89 -2.22
C HIS A 101 9.21 2.69 -2.31
N PHE A 102 10.44 2.85 -1.82
CA PHE A 102 11.42 1.77 -1.86
C PHE A 102 11.03 0.60 -0.98
N GLN A 103 10.51 0.82 0.24
CA GLN A 103 10.00 -0.26 1.09
C GLN A 103 8.96 -1.11 0.37
N HIS A 104 7.96 -0.45 -0.23
CA HIS A 104 6.94 -1.12 -1.02
C HIS A 104 7.55 -1.89 -2.19
N TRP A 105 8.52 -1.31 -2.88
CA TRP A 105 9.22 -1.99 -3.96
C TRP A 105 10.01 -3.22 -3.50
N LEU A 106 10.66 -3.15 -2.33
CA LEU A 106 11.40 -4.28 -1.76
C LEU A 106 10.48 -5.42 -1.34
N GLU A 107 9.30 -5.08 -0.82
CA GLU A 107 8.32 -6.04 -0.33
C GLU A 107 7.51 -6.69 -1.44
N PHE A 108 7.09 -5.92 -2.45
CA PHE A 108 6.16 -6.38 -3.48
C PHE A 108 6.76 -6.47 -4.90
N GLY A 109 7.90 -5.82 -5.17
CA GLY A 109 8.54 -5.83 -6.48
C GLY A 109 7.82 -5.04 -7.58
N HIS A 110 6.82 -4.22 -7.23
CA HIS A 110 6.06 -3.39 -8.17
C HIS A 110 5.52 -2.11 -7.52
N SER A 111 5.16 -1.11 -8.33
CA SER A 111 4.62 0.18 -7.86
C SER A 111 3.09 0.17 -7.65
N ASN A 112 2.39 -0.89 -8.07
CA ASN A 112 0.94 -0.99 -7.90
C ASN A 112 0.56 -1.08 -6.42
N GLY A 113 -0.40 -0.25 -6.00
CA GLY A 113 -0.81 -0.13 -4.59
C GLY A 113 0.17 0.62 -3.70
N CYS A 114 1.23 1.22 -4.27
CA CYS A 114 2.26 1.88 -3.48
C CYS A 114 1.69 3.08 -2.71
N PRO A 115 1.90 3.14 -1.38
CA PRO A 115 1.39 4.22 -0.54
C PRO A 115 2.27 5.48 -0.59
N CYS A 116 3.26 5.56 -1.49
CA CYS A 116 4.09 6.75 -1.58
C CYS A 116 3.31 7.91 -2.19
N VAL A 117 3.78 9.13 -1.89
CA VAL A 117 3.16 10.38 -2.31
C VAL A 117 3.10 10.57 -3.82
N LEU A 118 3.97 9.88 -4.57
CA LEU A 118 4.05 9.98 -6.03
C LEU A 118 3.23 8.91 -6.76
N CYS A 119 2.83 7.83 -6.07
CA CYS A 119 1.94 6.77 -6.58
C CYS A 119 0.47 6.97 -6.17
N GLY A 120 0.18 7.96 -5.33
CA GLY A 120 -1.19 8.31 -4.91
C GLY A 120 -1.53 8.03 -3.44
N GLY A 121 -0.55 7.67 -2.61
CA GLY A 121 -0.75 7.64 -1.15
C GLY A 121 -0.82 9.06 -0.58
N ARG A 122 -1.88 9.36 0.19
CA ARG A 122 -2.01 10.65 0.87
C ARG A 122 -0.90 10.77 1.91
N THR A 123 -0.18 11.90 1.93
CA THR A 123 0.61 12.29 3.09
C THR A 123 -0.33 12.43 4.29
N PHE A 124 -0.10 11.68 5.36
CA PHE A 124 -0.70 11.96 6.66
C PHE A 124 -0.18 13.31 7.16
N THR A 125 -0.83 14.40 6.77
CA THR A 125 -0.93 15.55 7.67
C THR A 125 -2.01 15.19 8.65
N ALA A 126 -1.64 14.95 9.91
CA ALA A 126 -2.57 14.70 10.99
C ALA A 126 -3.64 15.81 10.99
N ALA A 127 -4.88 15.44 10.64
CA ALA A 127 -6.02 16.31 10.82
C ALA A 127 -6.52 16.17 12.26
N PRO A 128 -7.04 17.24 12.88
CA PRO A 128 -7.49 17.19 14.26
C PRO A 128 -8.74 16.31 14.36
N GLU A 129 -8.79 15.48 15.41
CA GLU A 129 -9.99 14.76 15.82
C GLU A 129 -11.11 15.79 16.07
N VAL A 130 -12.16 15.73 15.27
CA VAL A 130 -13.43 16.38 15.57
C VAL A 130 -14.37 15.27 16.01
N GLU A 131 -14.62 15.19 17.31
CA GLU A 131 -15.75 14.44 17.85
C GLU A 131 -17.04 15.04 17.26
N GLN A 132 -17.77 14.24 16.48
CA GLN A 132 -19.15 14.53 16.12
C GLN A 132 -20.03 13.38 16.58
N GLU A 133 -20.64 13.58 17.75
CA GLU A 133 -21.91 12.98 18.14
C GLU A 133 -22.94 13.24 17.04
N ASN A 134 -23.47 12.19 16.41
CA ASN A 134 -24.80 12.18 15.82
C ASN A 134 -25.25 10.73 15.59
N ASN A 135 -26.48 10.43 16.02
CA ASN A 135 -27.21 9.15 15.97
C ASN A 135 -27.45 8.58 14.56
N ALA A 136 -26.62 8.89 13.57
CA ALA A 136 -26.68 8.25 12.26
C ALA A 136 -25.88 6.94 12.31
N ALA A 137 -26.39 5.89 11.66
CA ALA A 137 -25.70 4.63 11.47
C ALA A 137 -24.44 4.85 10.60
N VAL A 138 -23.35 5.31 11.21
CA VAL A 138 -22.07 5.58 10.55
C VAL A 138 -21.12 4.44 10.90
N MET A 139 -20.52 3.83 9.88
CA MET A 139 -19.43 2.88 10.07
C MET A 139 -18.18 3.62 10.54
N ASN A 140 -17.74 3.36 11.78
CA ASN A 140 -16.50 3.92 12.30
C ASN A 140 -15.33 2.96 12.12
N ILE A 141 -14.64 3.07 10.97
CA ILE A 141 -13.54 2.16 10.61
C ILE A 141 -12.23 2.95 10.52
N ASP A 142 -11.25 2.54 11.32
CA ASP A 142 -9.87 3.03 11.25
C ASP A 142 -9.06 2.25 10.20
N PHE A 143 -9.14 2.71 8.95
CA PHE A 143 -8.39 2.10 7.84
C PHE A 143 -6.87 2.33 7.89
N SER A 144 -6.36 3.13 8.85
CA SER A 144 -4.92 3.39 8.95
C SER A 144 -4.12 2.17 9.47
N LYS A 145 -4.82 1.23 10.12
CA LYS A 145 -4.25 0.01 10.71
C LYS A 145 -4.38 -1.23 9.83
N LEU A 146 -5.05 -1.11 8.68
CA LEU A 146 -5.32 -2.25 7.81
C LEU A 146 -4.18 -2.46 6.81
N ASP A 147 -3.84 -3.73 6.60
CA ASP A 147 -2.94 -4.13 5.51
C ASP A 147 -3.54 -3.66 4.18
N LYS A 148 -2.71 -3.00 3.38
CA LYS A 148 -3.09 -2.39 2.10
C LYS A 148 -3.08 -3.41 0.97
N THR A 149 -2.68 -4.64 1.25
CA THR A 149 -2.72 -5.73 0.30
C THR A 149 -4.18 -6.08 -0.01
N THR A 150 -4.58 -5.89 -1.26
CA THR A 150 -5.91 -6.20 -1.78
C THR A 150 -5.77 -7.12 -2.99
N PRO A 151 -6.83 -7.85 -3.37
CA PRO A 151 -6.84 -8.61 -4.63
C PRO A 151 -6.43 -7.79 -5.85
N TYR A 152 -6.81 -6.51 -5.90
CA TYR A 152 -6.37 -5.58 -6.94
C TYR A 152 -4.87 -5.32 -6.91
N SER A 153 -4.27 -5.06 -5.74
CA SER A 153 -2.82 -4.82 -5.65
C SER A 153 -2.01 -6.09 -5.95
N ILE A 154 -2.50 -7.26 -5.55
CA ILE A 154 -1.91 -8.58 -5.88
C ILE A 154 -1.86 -8.80 -7.39
N LEU A 155 -2.88 -8.36 -8.15
CA LEU A 155 -2.88 -8.46 -9.61
C LEU A 155 -2.32 -7.21 -10.31
N GLY A 156 -2.04 -6.15 -9.56
CA GLY A 156 -1.46 -4.93 -10.12
C GLY A 156 -2.48 -4.08 -10.88
N LEU A 157 -3.72 -4.08 -10.43
CA LEU A 157 -4.87 -3.49 -11.11
C LEU A 157 -5.46 -2.32 -10.31
N GLY A 158 -6.19 -1.46 -11.01
CA GLY A 158 -7.07 -0.45 -10.40
C GLY A 158 -8.47 -1.01 -10.15
N LEU A 159 -9.26 -0.33 -9.30
CA LEU A 159 -10.65 -0.70 -8.97
C LEU A 159 -11.55 -0.85 -10.20
N ASN A 160 -11.27 -0.08 -11.25
CA ASN A 160 -12.07 -0.02 -12.47
C ASN A 160 -11.64 -1.08 -13.51
N ALA A 161 -10.80 -2.07 -13.15
CA ALA A 161 -10.32 -3.07 -14.09
C ALA A 161 -11.45 -3.92 -14.69
N THR A 162 -11.44 -4.17 -15.99
CA THR A 162 -12.42 -5.08 -16.60
C THR A 162 -12.09 -6.55 -16.30
N SER A 163 -13.04 -7.46 -16.51
CA SER A 163 -12.79 -8.91 -16.37
C SER A 163 -11.67 -9.39 -17.30
N ASP A 164 -11.56 -8.81 -18.51
CA ASP A 164 -10.46 -9.10 -19.43
C ASP A 164 -9.11 -8.64 -18.88
N GLN A 165 -9.05 -7.45 -18.28
CA GLN A 165 -7.84 -6.94 -17.64
C GLN A 165 -7.44 -7.79 -16.43
N ILE A 166 -8.41 -8.28 -15.66
CA ILE A 166 -8.18 -9.21 -14.54
C ILE A 166 -7.56 -10.51 -15.05
N ASN A 167 -8.16 -11.12 -16.07
CA ASN A 167 -7.66 -12.34 -16.67
C ASN A 167 -6.27 -12.16 -17.27
N GLN A 168 -6.04 -11.08 -18.02
CA GLN A 168 -4.75 -10.79 -18.61
C GLN A 168 -3.67 -10.57 -17.54
N ALA A 169 -3.97 -9.80 -16.49
CA ALA A 169 -3.04 -9.57 -15.38
C ALA A 169 -2.70 -10.86 -14.64
N TYR A 170 -3.71 -11.69 -14.36
CA TYR A 170 -3.50 -13.01 -13.76
C TYR A 170 -2.60 -13.89 -14.64
N THR A 171 -2.94 -14.07 -15.92
CA THR A 171 -2.15 -14.91 -16.84
C THR A 171 -0.71 -14.42 -16.94
N ASN A 172 -0.50 -13.13 -17.11
CA ASN A 172 0.84 -12.56 -17.19
C ASN A 172 1.64 -12.87 -15.91
N ARG A 173 1.08 -12.62 -14.72
CA ARG A 173 1.81 -12.84 -13.46
C ARG A 173 2.02 -14.32 -13.18
N PHE A 174 1.03 -15.16 -13.47
CA PHE A 174 1.10 -16.61 -13.28
C PHE A 174 2.27 -17.21 -14.06
N LEU A 175 2.49 -16.78 -15.30
CA LEU A 175 3.59 -17.25 -16.15
C LEU A 175 4.99 -16.89 -15.62
N PHE A 176 5.10 -15.89 -14.75
CA PHE A 176 6.37 -15.42 -14.18
C PHE A 176 6.61 -15.90 -12.74
N VAL A 177 5.70 -16.68 -12.15
CA VAL A 177 5.96 -17.27 -10.84
C VAL A 177 6.84 -18.50 -11.00
N ASP A 178 8.07 -18.41 -10.53
CA ASP A 178 8.97 -19.56 -10.44
C ASP A 178 8.72 -20.35 -9.15
N ILE A 179 8.56 -21.66 -9.29
CA ILE A 179 8.42 -22.60 -8.17
C ILE A 179 9.76 -23.27 -7.99
N GLU A 180 10.65 -22.60 -7.26
CA GLU A 180 12.01 -23.11 -6.99
C GLU A 180 12.02 -24.30 -6.00
N SER A 181 10.89 -24.59 -5.36
CA SER A 181 10.77 -25.60 -4.31
C SER A 181 9.38 -26.22 -4.22
N ASP A 182 9.33 -27.53 -3.98
CA ASP A 182 8.11 -28.28 -3.67
C ASP A 182 7.55 -27.96 -2.27
N ASP A 183 8.24 -27.16 -1.46
CA ASP A 183 7.72 -26.69 -0.18
C ASP A 183 6.49 -25.81 -0.42
N PRO A 184 5.30 -26.16 0.10
CA PRO A 184 4.09 -25.36 -0.05
C PRO A 184 4.18 -23.99 0.66
N THR A 185 5.16 -23.84 1.55
CA THR A 185 5.49 -22.56 2.19
C THR A 185 6.51 -21.75 1.40
N SER A 186 7.03 -22.25 0.28
CA SER A 186 7.93 -21.48 -0.58
C SER A 186 7.27 -20.21 -1.13
N TYR A 187 8.09 -19.24 -1.51
CA TYR A 187 7.60 -17.98 -2.07
C TYR A 187 6.77 -18.19 -3.34
N GLY A 188 7.21 -19.08 -4.25
CA GLY A 188 6.48 -19.42 -5.47
C GLY A 188 5.08 -19.96 -5.20
N HIS A 189 4.97 -20.96 -4.30
CA HIS A 189 3.68 -21.53 -3.91
C HIS A 189 2.74 -20.49 -3.28
N ARG A 190 3.25 -19.69 -2.32
CA ARG A 190 2.43 -18.63 -1.69
C ARG A 190 1.97 -17.59 -2.71
N SER A 191 2.83 -17.22 -3.66
CA SER A 191 2.49 -16.25 -4.72
C SER A 191 1.41 -16.79 -5.65
N LEU A 192 1.47 -18.06 -6.05
CA LEU A 192 0.43 -18.70 -6.87
C LEU A 192 -0.91 -18.78 -6.15
N ILE A 193 -0.91 -19.13 -4.86
CA ILE A 193 -2.12 -19.15 -4.04
C ILE A 193 -2.71 -17.75 -3.96
N ALA A 194 -1.90 -16.74 -3.66
CA ALA A 194 -2.35 -15.35 -3.58
C ALA A 194 -2.93 -14.85 -4.92
N LEU A 195 -2.26 -15.13 -6.04
CA LEU A 195 -2.74 -14.77 -7.39
C LEU A 195 -4.07 -15.46 -7.73
N SER A 196 -4.17 -16.77 -7.48
CA SER A 196 -5.37 -17.56 -7.76
C SER A 196 -6.56 -17.06 -6.96
N ARG A 197 -6.38 -16.82 -5.65
CA ARG A 197 -7.43 -16.30 -4.79
C ARG A 197 -7.80 -14.85 -5.11
N ALA A 198 -6.83 -14.01 -5.46
CA ALA A 198 -7.11 -12.65 -5.90
C ALA A 198 -7.99 -12.66 -7.17
N LYS A 199 -7.69 -13.53 -8.14
CA LYS A 199 -8.52 -13.72 -9.33
C LYS A 199 -9.93 -14.18 -8.96
N GLU A 200 -10.04 -15.23 -8.13
CA GLU A 200 -11.32 -15.78 -7.68
C GLU A 200 -12.23 -14.71 -7.08
N ILE A 201 -11.71 -13.89 -6.15
CA ILE A 201 -12.47 -12.79 -5.53
C ILE A 201 -12.88 -11.73 -6.56
N LEU A 202 -11.99 -11.39 -7.50
CA LEU A 202 -12.28 -10.36 -8.51
C LEU A 202 -13.19 -10.84 -9.65
N GLU A 203 -13.33 -12.15 -9.84
CA GLU A 203 -14.29 -12.72 -10.79
C GLU A 203 -15.63 -13.09 -10.16
N ASP A 204 -15.70 -13.09 -8.83
CA ASP A 204 -16.96 -13.33 -8.14
C ASP A 204 -17.93 -12.15 -8.34
N GLU A 205 -18.88 -12.37 -9.27
CA GLU A 205 -19.93 -11.41 -9.62
C GLU A 205 -21.04 -11.31 -8.57
N ARG A 206 -21.07 -12.21 -7.57
CA ARG A 206 -22.04 -12.13 -6.49
C ARG A 206 -21.90 -10.80 -5.74
N PRO A 207 -22.97 -10.26 -5.14
CA PRO A 207 -22.91 -9.00 -4.37
C PRO A 207 -21.88 -9.01 -3.23
N ILE A 208 -21.57 -10.20 -2.75
CA ILE A 208 -20.59 -10.49 -1.69
C ILE A 208 -19.16 -10.63 -2.20
N GLY A 209 -18.92 -10.78 -3.51
CA GLY A 209 -17.57 -10.95 -4.06
C GLY A 209 -16.88 -9.63 -4.36
N ARG A 210 -16.54 -9.39 -5.62
CA ARG A 210 -15.86 -8.17 -6.08
C ARG A 210 -16.61 -6.88 -5.71
N GLN A 211 -17.94 -6.92 -5.72
CA GLN A 211 -18.78 -5.75 -5.41
C GLN A 211 -18.62 -5.29 -3.96
N LEU A 212 -18.62 -6.22 -3.01
CA LEU A 212 -18.40 -5.92 -1.59
C LEU A 212 -16.99 -5.37 -1.37
N LEU A 213 -15.96 -6.02 -1.93
CA LEU A 213 -14.59 -5.53 -1.88
C LEU A 213 -14.47 -4.09 -2.41
N ASN A 214 -15.13 -3.79 -3.53
CA ASN A 214 -15.14 -2.44 -4.12
C ASN A 214 -15.78 -1.39 -3.20
N ARG A 215 -16.86 -1.75 -2.49
CA ARG A 215 -17.49 -0.88 -1.50
C ARG A 215 -16.55 -0.63 -0.32
N CYS A 216 -15.92 -1.67 0.22
CA CYS A 216 -14.92 -1.54 1.28
C CYS A 216 -13.78 -0.60 0.88
N ILE A 217 -13.18 -0.80 -0.29
CA ILE A 217 -12.06 0.03 -0.74
C ILE A 217 -12.51 1.48 -0.99
N ARG A 218 -13.71 1.71 -1.51
CA ARG A 218 -14.26 3.07 -1.69
C ARG A 218 -14.50 3.75 -0.35
N CYS A 219 -15.13 3.06 0.59
CA CYS A 219 -15.32 3.53 1.98
C CYS A 219 -13.96 3.93 2.61
N ALA A 220 -12.94 3.11 2.43
CA ALA A 220 -11.59 3.39 2.92
C ALA A 220 -10.92 4.61 2.26
N LYS A 221 -11.13 4.81 0.94
CA LYS A 221 -10.49 5.88 0.17
C LYS A 221 -11.18 7.23 0.32
N GLU A 222 -12.50 7.24 0.32
CA GLU A 222 -13.29 8.48 0.26
C GLU A 222 -13.48 9.09 1.66
N GLY A 223 -13.21 8.33 2.73
CA GLY A 223 -13.54 8.73 4.09
C GLY A 223 -15.03 8.50 4.34
N GLN A 224 -15.40 8.39 5.62
CA GLN A 224 -16.76 8.07 6.05
C GLN A 224 -17.81 8.94 5.33
N GLY A 225 -18.91 8.29 4.88
CA GLY A 225 -20.19 9.00 4.77
C GLY A 225 -20.92 9.01 3.43
N LYS A 226 -21.06 7.88 2.70
CA LYS A 226 -22.14 7.78 1.70
C LYS A 226 -22.85 6.44 1.62
N ASP A 227 -22.14 5.33 1.78
CA ASP A 227 -22.79 4.02 1.78
C ASP A 227 -23.44 3.77 3.14
N GLU A 228 -24.75 3.55 3.13
CA GLU A 228 -25.47 3.21 4.35
C GLU A 228 -25.10 1.78 4.79
N PRO A 229 -24.93 1.52 6.10
CA PRO A 229 -24.65 0.18 6.61
C PRO A 229 -25.63 -0.89 6.10
N TRP A 230 -26.87 -0.49 5.85
CA TRP A 230 -27.93 -1.29 5.25
C TRP A 230 -27.60 -1.73 3.82
N GLU A 231 -27.19 -0.81 2.95
CA GLU A 231 -26.76 -1.15 1.58
C GLU A 231 -25.54 -2.07 1.59
N PHE A 232 -24.66 -1.90 2.59
CA PHE A 232 -23.45 -2.68 2.73
C PHE A 232 -23.72 -4.19 2.90
N LEU A 233 -24.65 -4.57 3.78
CA LEU A 233 -25.12 -5.96 3.92
C LEU A 233 -26.29 -6.32 2.98
N GLY A 234 -26.75 -5.39 2.14
CA GLY A 234 -27.86 -5.62 1.22
C GLY A 234 -29.23 -5.73 1.91
N LEU A 235 -29.41 -5.01 3.02
CA LEU A 235 -30.62 -4.98 3.83
C LEU A 235 -31.41 -3.68 3.63
N ALA A 236 -32.70 -3.71 3.92
CA ALA A 236 -33.54 -2.53 4.00
C ALA A 236 -33.32 -1.82 5.36
N ARG A 237 -33.60 -0.52 5.44
CA ARG A 237 -33.39 0.29 6.67
C ARG A 237 -34.26 -0.13 7.86
N ASP A 238 -35.35 -0.83 7.59
CA ASP A 238 -36.29 -1.36 8.56
C ASP A 238 -36.02 -2.84 8.89
N ALA A 239 -34.86 -3.37 8.47
CA ALA A 239 -34.52 -4.76 8.77
C ALA A 239 -34.37 -4.98 10.28
N SER A 240 -34.91 -6.10 10.75
CA SER A 240 -34.87 -6.52 12.15
C SER A 240 -33.46 -6.94 12.56
N GLU A 241 -33.21 -6.98 13.87
CA GLU A 241 -31.96 -7.53 14.45
C GLU A 241 -31.66 -8.94 13.92
N GLU A 242 -32.66 -9.80 13.80
CA GLU A 242 -32.52 -11.17 13.27
C GLU A 242 -32.08 -11.16 11.79
N GLN A 243 -32.62 -10.24 10.99
CA GLN A 243 -32.24 -10.09 9.58
C GLN A 243 -30.80 -9.57 9.44
N ILE A 244 -30.39 -8.64 10.31
CA ILE A 244 -29.02 -8.12 10.38
C ILE A 244 -28.04 -9.25 10.73
N GLU A 245 -28.32 -10.02 11.78
CA GLU A 245 -27.42 -11.10 12.22
C GLU A 245 -27.33 -12.20 11.16
N THR A 246 -28.44 -12.57 10.53
CA THR A 246 -28.46 -13.55 9.44
C THR A 246 -27.60 -13.10 8.26
N ALA A 247 -27.74 -11.84 7.83
CA ALA A 247 -26.93 -11.30 6.73
C ALA A 247 -25.45 -11.19 7.10
N TYR A 248 -25.14 -10.80 8.34
CA TYR A 248 -23.78 -10.77 8.87
C TYR A 248 -23.14 -12.16 8.84
N GLN A 249 -23.80 -13.18 9.38
CA GLN A 249 -23.29 -14.56 9.40
C GLN A 249 -23.08 -15.09 7.99
N ALA A 250 -24.00 -14.80 7.05
CA ALA A 250 -23.84 -15.17 5.65
C ALA A 250 -22.63 -14.48 5.01
N CYS A 251 -22.42 -13.18 5.27
CA CYS A 251 -21.26 -12.46 4.75
C CYS A 251 -19.94 -12.98 5.35
N MET A 252 -19.89 -13.20 6.67
CA MET A 252 -18.73 -13.73 7.37
C MET A 252 -18.37 -15.14 6.88
N ALA A 253 -19.36 -16.03 6.72
CA ALA A 253 -19.12 -17.38 6.21
C ALA A 253 -18.46 -17.33 4.82
N ASN A 254 -18.95 -16.48 3.92
CA ASN A 254 -18.37 -16.32 2.59
C ASN A 254 -16.97 -15.68 2.58
N TRP A 255 -16.68 -14.77 3.52
CA TRP A 255 -15.39 -14.03 3.55
C TRP A 255 -14.32 -14.63 4.44
N SER A 256 -14.69 -15.50 5.38
CA SER A 256 -13.74 -16.16 6.28
C SER A 256 -12.65 -16.93 5.53
N GLU A 257 -12.97 -17.51 4.37
CA GLU A 257 -11.98 -18.19 3.52
C GLU A 257 -10.96 -17.23 2.88
N TYR A 258 -11.27 -15.92 2.84
CA TYR A 258 -10.48 -14.86 2.22
C TYR A 258 -9.86 -13.89 3.25
N GLU A 259 -9.98 -14.15 4.55
CA GLU A 259 -9.53 -13.28 5.65
C GLU A 259 -8.11 -12.74 5.46
N LYS A 260 -7.20 -13.60 5.03
CA LYS A 260 -5.77 -13.26 4.85
C LYS A 260 -5.50 -12.31 3.69
N LEU A 261 -6.42 -12.17 2.73
CA LEU A 261 -6.22 -11.42 1.49
C LEU A 261 -6.92 -10.07 1.48
N ALA A 262 -7.93 -9.91 2.31
CA ALA A 262 -8.68 -8.67 2.43
C ALA A 262 -9.24 -8.51 3.85
N PRO A 263 -8.38 -8.42 4.89
CA PRO A 263 -8.83 -8.29 6.28
C PRO A 263 -9.74 -7.08 6.48
N MET A 264 -9.53 -6.02 5.68
CA MET A 264 -10.40 -4.86 5.61
C MET A 264 -11.88 -5.20 5.38
N VAL A 265 -12.19 -6.22 4.58
CA VAL A 265 -13.59 -6.54 4.27
C VAL A 265 -14.32 -7.06 5.51
N LEU A 266 -13.67 -7.90 6.31
CA LEU A 266 -14.25 -8.41 7.56
C LEU A 266 -14.51 -7.26 8.54
N HIS A 267 -13.56 -6.35 8.69
CA HIS A 267 -13.75 -5.17 9.55
C HIS A 267 -14.87 -4.25 9.06
N CYS A 268 -15.05 -4.10 7.75
CA CYS A 268 -16.20 -3.37 7.23
C CYS A 268 -17.53 -4.09 7.52
N ILE A 269 -17.57 -5.42 7.41
CA ILE A 269 -18.75 -6.23 7.73
C ILE A 269 -19.12 -6.09 9.22
N GLU A 270 -18.14 -6.19 10.11
CA GLU A 270 -18.31 -5.98 11.56
C GLU A 270 -18.80 -4.57 11.87
N ALA A 271 -18.15 -3.54 11.33
CA ALA A 271 -18.53 -2.15 11.56
C ALA A 271 -19.92 -1.82 11.00
N ALA A 272 -20.32 -2.41 9.87
CA ALA A 272 -21.66 -2.28 9.31
C ALA A 272 -22.71 -2.87 10.27
N ARG A 273 -22.48 -4.11 10.75
CA ARG A 273 -23.35 -4.77 11.73
C ARG A 273 -23.53 -3.91 12.98
N GLU A 274 -22.43 -3.47 13.59
CA GLU A 274 -22.51 -2.66 14.80
C GLU A 274 -23.24 -1.33 14.58
N ALA A 275 -23.02 -0.68 13.43
CA ALA A 275 -23.72 0.57 13.10
C ALA A 275 -25.23 0.37 12.95
N MET A 276 -25.68 -0.76 12.39
CA MET A 276 -27.10 -1.08 12.27
C MET A 276 -27.73 -1.42 13.63
N LEU A 277 -27.05 -2.22 14.45
CA LEU A 277 -27.55 -2.56 15.79
C LEU A 277 -27.68 -1.31 16.68
N ARG A 278 -26.72 -0.38 16.62
CA ARG A 278 -26.81 0.93 17.29
C ARG A 278 -27.96 1.80 16.80
N ALA A 279 -28.40 1.62 15.55
CA ALA A 279 -29.53 2.37 15.00
C ALA A 279 -30.90 1.81 15.40
N LEU A 280 -30.94 0.56 15.88
CA LEU A 280 -32.14 -0.09 16.40
C LEU A 280 -32.36 0.15 17.91
N SER A 281 -31.30 0.49 18.64
CA SER A 281 -31.32 0.78 20.09
C SER A 281 -31.73 2.21 20.41
#